data_AF-A0A538P8U9-F1
#
_entry.id   AF-A0A538P8U9-F1
#
_cell.length_a   1.000
_cell.length_b   1.000
_cell.length_c   1.000
_cell.angle_alpha   90.00
_cell.angle_beta   90.00
_cell.angle_gamma   90.00
#
_symmetry.space_group_name_H-M   'P 1'
#
loop_
_entity.id
_entity.type
_entity.pdbx_description
1 polymer ?
#
loop_
_entity_poly.entity_id
_entity_poly.type
_entity_poly.pdbx_seq_one_letter_code
_entity_poly.pdbx_strand_id
1 'polypeptide(L)'
;MNLDEAQKRIVAEWVAQGQKLSEIQKRIADELGVHMTYMEVRLLVDDLKLTPRDVEPPKPVELSGKSIAGRAQGADTSEDPDQSLTKDELAPPGAGKVSVKVDELTRPGAVVSGSVTFSDGSSAAWYLDQLGRLGLAPKKQGYKPSPADLQAFQVELQNQLDKMGF
;
A
#
# COMPACT_ATOMS: atom_id res chain seq x y z
N MET A 1 18.80 4.82 20.40
CA MET A 1 19.55 6.05 20.73
C MET A 1 18.55 7.18 20.59
N ASN A 2 18.30 7.95 21.67
CA ASN A 2 17.25 8.97 21.65
C ASN A 2 17.86 10.34 21.31
N LEU A 3 17.09 11.18 20.61
CA LEU A 3 17.45 12.56 20.30
C LEU A 3 17.64 13.39 21.58
N ASP A 4 18.68 14.23 21.59
CA ASP A 4 18.90 15.23 22.64
C ASP A 4 17.84 16.35 22.58
N GLU A 5 17.65 17.10 23.68
CA GLU A 5 16.66 18.19 23.73
C GLU A 5 16.85 19.24 22.63
N ALA A 6 18.10 19.54 22.25
CA ALA A 6 18.41 20.44 21.15
C ALA A 6 17.91 19.88 19.80
N GLN A 7 18.08 18.58 19.58
CA GLN A 7 17.68 17.90 18.35
C GLN A 7 16.15 17.74 18.28
N LYS A 8 15.49 17.47 19.41
CA LYS A 8 14.03 17.45 19.50
C LYS A 8 13.40 18.78 19.10
N ARG A 9 14.01 19.92 19.44
CA ARG A 9 13.53 21.26 19.02
C ARG A 9 13.61 21.47 17.51
N ILE A 10 14.68 21.00 16.88
CA ILE A 10 14.85 21.08 15.43
C ILE A 10 13.77 20.24 14.72
N VAL A 11 13.54 19.02 15.21
CA VAL A 11 12.49 18.14 14.67
C VAL A 11 11.10 18.75 14.90
N ALA A 12 10.85 19.39 16.05
CA ALA A 12 9.63 20.13 16.33
C ALA A 12 9.33 21.21 15.29
N GLU A 13 10.37 21.94 14.88
CA GLU A 13 10.23 23.01 13.89
C GLU A 13 9.89 22.44 12.51
N TRP A 14 10.52 21.34 12.10
CA TRP A 14 10.18 20.65 10.84
C TRP A 14 8.76 20.07 10.84
N VAL A 15 8.30 19.58 11.99
CA VAL A 15 6.92 19.14 12.19
C VAL A 15 5.96 20.33 12.11
N ALA A 16 6.29 21.46 12.74
CA ALA A 16 5.49 22.69 12.69
C ALA A 16 5.43 23.29 11.27
N GLN A 17 6.45 23.06 10.45
CA GLN A 17 6.46 23.39 9.01
C GLN A 17 5.59 22.44 8.17
N GLY A 18 5.01 21.39 8.77
CA GLY A 18 4.14 20.43 8.08
C GLY A 18 4.91 19.43 7.21
N GLN A 19 6.21 19.23 7.44
CA GLN A 19 6.97 18.23 6.70
C GLN A 19 6.46 16.82 6.96
N LYS A 20 6.55 15.97 5.94
CA LYS A 20 6.13 14.57 6.07
C LYS A 20 7.11 13.82 6.97
N LEU A 21 6.59 12.84 7.71
CA LEU A 21 7.37 12.03 8.62
C LEU A 21 8.60 11.36 7.96
N SER A 22 8.46 10.94 6.70
CA SER A 22 9.55 10.34 5.92
C SER A 22 10.63 11.35 5.51
N GLU A 23 10.28 12.62 5.34
CA GLU A 23 11.25 13.70 5.06
C GLU A 23 12.00 14.07 6.34
N ILE A 24 11.27 14.18 7.46
CA ILE A 24 11.84 14.39 8.79
C ILE A 24 12.81 13.27 9.14
N GLN A 25 12.43 12.01 8.91
CA GLN A 25 13.29 10.85 9.17
C GLN A 25 14.61 10.91 8.37
N LYS A 26 14.55 11.26 7.09
CA LYS A 26 15.74 11.44 6.25
C LYS A 26 16.62 12.57 6.79
N ARG A 27 16.03 13.72 7.12
CA ARG A 27 16.76 14.88 7.67
C ARG A 27 17.40 14.60 9.03
N ILE A 28 16.77 13.79 9.87
CA ILE A 28 17.38 13.34 11.14
C ILE A 28 18.60 12.45 10.85
N ALA A 29 18.52 11.56 9.87
CA ALA A 29 19.66 10.73 9.48
C ALA A 29 20.80 11.55 8.84
N ASP A 30 20.46 12.52 7.98
CA ASP A 30 21.43 13.32 7.21
C ASP A 30 22.07 14.45 8.04
N GLU A 31 21.29 15.19 8.83
CA GLU A 31 21.78 16.37 9.56
C GLU A 31 22.19 16.07 11.00
N LEU A 32 21.53 15.10 11.64
CA LEU A 32 21.80 14.74 13.03
C LEU A 32 22.61 13.44 13.13
N GLY A 33 22.78 12.71 12.02
CA GLY A 33 23.49 11.42 12.00
C GLY A 33 22.76 10.29 12.75
N VAL A 34 21.52 10.53 13.19
CA VAL A 34 20.77 9.59 14.02
C VAL A 34 19.83 8.78 13.14
N HIS A 35 20.08 7.47 13.03
CA HIS A 35 19.16 6.58 12.34
C HIS A 35 18.04 6.17 13.29
N MET A 36 16.83 6.68 13.01
CA MET A 36 15.61 6.31 13.73
C MET A 36 14.66 5.57 12.79
N THR A 37 13.93 4.62 13.35
CA THR A 37 12.85 3.93 12.64
C THR A 37 11.65 4.86 12.48
N TYR A 38 10.85 4.59 11.45
CA TYR A 38 9.63 5.37 11.19
C TYR A 38 8.66 5.39 12.39
N MET A 39 8.64 4.31 13.19
CA MET A 39 7.84 4.23 14.41
C MET A 39 8.35 5.16 15.51
N GLU A 40 9.66 5.29 15.67
CA GLU A 40 10.25 6.19 16.65
C GLU A 40 10.03 7.66 16.26
N VAL A 41 10.11 7.99 14.97
CA VAL A 41 9.78 9.35 14.48
C VAL A 41 8.29 9.65 14.69
N ARG A 42 7.41 8.68 14.44
CA ARG A 42 5.96 8.84 14.68
C ARG A 42 5.65 9.10 16.14
N LEU A 43 6.22 8.29 17.03
CA LEU A 43 6.05 8.46 18.48
C LEU A 43 6.57 9.82 18.93
N LEU A 44 7.67 10.31 18.37
CA LEU A 44 8.23 11.62 18.70
C LEU A 44 7.34 12.78 18.23
N VAL A 45 6.75 12.67 17.04
CA VAL A 45 5.77 13.66 16.55
C VAL A 45 4.50 13.65 17.39
N ASP A 46 4.02 12.47 17.81
CA ASP A 46 2.87 12.32 18.70
C ASP A 46 3.16 12.86 20.12
N ASP A 47 4.36 12.59 20.66
CA ASP A 47 4.81 13.04 22.00
C ASP A 47 4.97 14.56 22.09
N LEU A 48 5.41 15.20 21.00
CA LEU A 48 5.55 16.66 20.96
C LEU A 48 4.21 17.44 21.00
N LYS A 49 3.05 16.75 21.01
CA LYS A 49 1.71 17.35 21.09
C LYS A 49 1.55 18.60 20.24
N LEU A 50 2.21 18.67 19.08
CA LEU A 50 1.98 19.73 18.12
C LEU A 50 0.64 19.42 17.48
N THR A 51 -0.43 19.92 18.10
CA THR A 51 -1.74 20.06 17.49
C THR A 51 -1.50 20.60 16.09
N PRO A 52 -1.75 19.82 15.03
CA PRO A 52 -1.62 20.30 13.66
C PRO A 52 -2.42 21.59 13.60
N ARG A 53 -1.72 22.71 13.42
CA ARG A 53 -2.36 24.00 13.27
C ARG A 53 -3.05 23.92 11.91
N ASP A 54 -4.37 23.81 11.98
CA ASP A 54 -5.30 23.77 10.86
C ASP A 54 -4.84 24.80 9.82
N VAL A 55 -4.21 24.33 8.74
CA VAL A 55 -3.95 25.16 7.57
C VAL A 55 -5.28 25.26 6.86
N GLU A 56 -5.95 26.37 7.13
CA GLU A 56 -7.14 26.84 6.44
C GLU A 56 -6.98 26.59 4.93
N PRO A 57 -7.85 25.77 4.32
CA PRO A 57 -7.68 25.36 2.92
C PRO A 57 -7.76 26.59 2.01
N PRO A 58 -6.77 26.84 1.12
CA PRO A 58 -6.88 27.91 0.16
C PRO A 58 -8.07 27.63 -0.78
N LYS A 59 -8.96 28.61 -0.85
CA LYS A 59 -10.18 28.63 -1.65
C LYS A 59 -9.89 28.26 -3.11
N PRO A 60 -10.75 27.46 -3.77
CA PRO A 60 -10.58 27.12 -5.17
C PRO A 60 -10.91 28.34 -6.02
N VAL A 61 -9.94 28.80 -6.81
CA VAL A 61 -10.20 29.70 -7.94
C VAL A 61 -10.15 28.89 -9.22
N GLU A 62 -11.30 28.89 -9.89
CA GLU A 62 -11.56 28.26 -11.17
C GLU A 62 -10.87 29.01 -12.34
N LEU A 63 -10.61 28.24 -13.40
CA LEU A 63 -10.75 28.59 -14.82
C LEU A 63 -9.90 29.72 -15.44
N SER A 64 -8.84 29.31 -16.13
CA SER A 64 -8.50 29.68 -17.53
C SER A 64 -7.14 29.06 -17.86
N GLY A 65 -6.93 28.27 -18.91
CA GLY A 65 -7.48 28.36 -20.24
C GLY A 65 -6.32 28.54 -21.23
N LYS A 66 -5.72 27.44 -21.71
CA LYS A 66 -5.00 27.33 -23.01
C LYS A 66 -4.54 25.89 -23.32
N SER A 67 -5.40 25.13 -24.02
CA SER A 67 -5.24 24.78 -25.45
C SER A 67 -3.85 25.04 -26.07
N ILE A 68 -3.17 24.20 -26.87
CA ILE A 68 -3.40 22.91 -27.56
C ILE A 68 -2.00 22.40 -28.02
N ALA A 69 -1.90 21.11 -28.33
CA ALA A 69 -1.15 20.52 -29.44
C ALA A 69 0.36 20.21 -29.28
N GLY A 70 0.64 18.91 -29.14
CA GLY A 70 1.86 18.25 -29.58
C GLY A 70 1.55 16.78 -29.84
N ARG A 71 1.38 16.43 -31.12
CA ARG A 71 0.92 15.12 -31.61
C ARG A 71 2.11 14.24 -32.01
N ALA A 72 2.02 12.98 -31.62
CA ALA A 72 2.46 11.75 -32.28
C ALA A 72 3.96 11.38 -32.41
N GLN A 73 4.13 10.08 -32.13
CA GLN A 73 4.92 9.07 -32.85
C GLN A 73 6.41 8.89 -32.52
N GLY A 74 6.66 7.75 -31.88
CA GLY A 74 7.90 6.99 -31.93
C GLY A 74 7.57 5.54 -31.57
N ALA A 75 7.09 4.78 -32.54
CA ALA A 75 7.01 3.33 -32.50
C ALA A 75 8.16 2.80 -33.38
N ASP A 76 9.04 1.98 -32.83
CA ASP A 76 9.65 0.80 -33.46
C ASP A 76 10.39 0.02 -32.36
N THR A 77 9.88 -1.12 -31.90
CA THR A 77 10.14 -2.48 -32.40
C THR A 77 11.57 -2.95 -32.12
N SER A 78 11.69 -3.89 -31.18
CA SER A 78 12.66 -4.98 -31.22
C SER A 78 12.11 -6.12 -30.36
N GLU A 79 11.51 -7.09 -31.04
CA GLU A 79 11.22 -8.47 -30.58
C GLU A 79 12.57 -9.19 -30.35
N ASP A 80 12.84 -9.73 -29.14
CA ASP A 80 12.72 -11.14 -28.68
C ASP A 80 13.93 -12.03 -29.12
N PRO A 81 14.34 -13.17 -28.50
CA PRO A 81 13.86 -13.92 -27.31
C PRO A 81 14.93 -14.16 -26.21
N ASP A 82 14.52 -14.45 -24.97
CA ASP A 82 14.94 -15.71 -24.33
C ASP A 82 13.97 -16.08 -23.21
N GLN A 83 13.50 -17.32 -23.30
CA GLN A 83 12.45 -17.90 -22.50
C GLN A 83 13.02 -18.46 -21.20
N SER A 84 12.32 -18.23 -20.09
CA SER A 84 12.14 -19.28 -19.10
C SER A 84 10.75 -19.18 -18.49
N LEU A 85 9.88 -19.95 -19.12
CA LEU A 85 8.53 -20.30 -18.73
C LEU A 85 8.52 -21.05 -17.39
N THR A 86 7.64 -20.61 -16.49
CA THR A 86 6.59 -21.44 -15.87
C THR A 86 5.40 -20.47 -15.72
N LYS A 87 4.21 -20.53 -16.34
CA LYS A 87 3.33 -21.59 -16.87
C LYS A 87 3.27 -22.78 -15.91
N ASP A 88 2.24 -22.95 -15.12
CA ASP A 88 0.80 -22.90 -15.39
C ASP A 88 0.13 -22.55 -14.04
N GLU A 89 -0.82 -21.63 -13.93
CA GLU A 89 -2.21 -22.05 -14.04
C GLU A 89 -3.08 -20.90 -14.55
N LEU A 90 -3.69 -21.19 -15.69
CA LEU A 90 -4.71 -20.42 -16.36
C LEU A 90 -5.95 -20.37 -15.44
N ALA A 91 -6.06 -19.36 -14.57
CA ALA A 91 -7.32 -19.11 -13.87
C ALA A 91 -8.40 -18.81 -14.93
N PRO A 92 -9.53 -19.53 -14.96
CA PRO A 92 -10.53 -19.35 -15.98
C PRO A 92 -11.08 -17.90 -15.92
N PRO A 93 -11.25 -17.21 -17.05
CA PRO A 93 -12.06 -16.00 -17.09
C PRO A 93 -13.53 -16.45 -16.99
N GLY A 94 -13.99 -16.66 -15.75
CA GLY A 94 -15.26 -17.32 -15.49
C GLY A 94 -16.03 -16.69 -14.34
N ALA A 95 -16.72 -15.59 -14.65
CA ALA A 95 -18.01 -15.20 -14.09
C ALA A 95 -18.13 -15.09 -12.55
N GLY A 96 -17.55 -14.03 -11.99
CA GLY A 96 -17.88 -13.61 -10.61
C GLY A 96 -17.17 -12.36 -10.10
N LYS A 97 -16.53 -11.60 -11.00
CA LYS A 97 -15.72 -10.39 -10.78
C LYS A 97 -14.57 -10.45 -9.74
N VAL A 98 -14.58 -11.35 -8.76
CA VAL A 98 -13.50 -11.54 -7.78
C VAL A 98 -12.76 -12.85 -8.06
N SER A 99 -11.43 -12.82 -8.05
CA SER A 99 -10.57 -13.98 -8.28
C SER A 99 -9.62 -14.14 -7.09
N VAL A 100 -9.65 -15.31 -6.44
CA VAL A 100 -8.81 -15.63 -5.28
C VAL A 100 -7.77 -16.67 -5.66
N LYS A 101 -6.53 -16.42 -5.29
CA LYS A 101 -5.41 -17.35 -5.39
C LYS A 101 -4.85 -17.62 -3.99
N VAL A 102 -4.55 -18.88 -3.72
CA VAL A 102 -3.90 -19.32 -2.49
C VAL A 102 -2.44 -19.60 -2.80
N ASP A 103 -1.55 -19.04 -1.97
CA ASP A 103 -0.13 -19.35 -1.99
C ASP A 103 0.09 -20.65 -1.20
N GLU A 104 0.68 -21.66 -1.83
CA GLU A 104 1.01 -22.96 -1.23
C GLU A 104 2.16 -22.86 -0.20
N LEU A 105 2.92 -21.77 -0.25
CA LEU A 105 4.02 -21.50 0.68
C LEU A 105 3.51 -20.74 1.92
N THR A 106 3.42 -21.44 3.04
CA THR A 106 3.00 -20.85 4.32
C THR A 106 3.98 -19.76 4.77
N ARG A 107 3.49 -18.53 4.88
CA ARG A 107 4.26 -17.42 5.45
C ARG A 107 4.38 -17.61 6.98
N PRO A 108 5.52 -17.25 7.61
CA PRO A 108 5.65 -17.33 9.06
C PRO A 108 4.49 -16.61 9.77
N GLY A 109 3.72 -17.34 10.58
CA GLY A 109 2.56 -16.80 11.32
C GLY A 109 1.21 -16.86 10.60
N ALA A 110 1.15 -17.29 9.33
CA ALA A 110 -0.09 -17.53 8.60
C ALA A 110 -0.28 -19.03 8.32
N VAL A 111 -1.50 -19.53 8.52
CA VAL A 111 -1.88 -20.91 8.13
C VAL A 111 -2.10 -20.97 6.63
N VAL A 112 -2.74 -19.95 6.07
CA VAL A 112 -2.98 -19.83 4.63
C VAL A 112 -2.71 -18.38 4.23
N SER A 113 -2.09 -18.17 3.08
CA SER A 113 -1.93 -16.83 2.52
C SER A 113 -2.21 -16.86 1.03
N GLY A 114 -2.40 -15.69 0.43
CA GLY A 114 -2.63 -15.63 -0.99
C GLY A 114 -2.85 -14.21 -1.50
N SER A 115 -3.39 -14.13 -2.71
CA SER A 115 -3.78 -12.88 -3.35
C SER A 115 -5.21 -12.94 -3.86
N VAL A 116 -5.87 -11.79 -3.88
CA VAL A 116 -7.21 -11.62 -4.44
C VAL A 116 -7.18 -10.45 -5.42
N THR A 117 -7.90 -10.59 -6.52
CA THR A 117 -8.23 -9.51 -7.44
C THR A 117 -9.73 -9.28 -7.38
N PHE A 118 -10.15 -8.07 -7.02
CA PHE A 118 -11.54 -7.69 -6.88
C PHE A 118 -12.15 -7.24 -8.22
N SER A 119 -13.46 -6.98 -8.21
CA SER A 119 -14.24 -6.65 -9.41
C SER A 119 -13.83 -5.38 -10.14
N ASP A 120 -13.22 -4.46 -9.43
CA ASP A 120 -12.68 -3.20 -9.91
C ASP A 120 -11.27 -3.33 -10.49
N GLY A 121 -10.72 -4.55 -10.52
CA GLY A 121 -9.35 -4.84 -10.95
C GLY A 121 -8.29 -4.50 -9.91
N SER A 122 -8.67 -4.08 -8.70
CA SER A 122 -7.72 -3.86 -7.61
C SER A 122 -7.33 -5.19 -6.98
N SER A 123 -6.05 -5.38 -6.70
CA SER A 123 -5.56 -6.59 -6.02
C SER A 123 -5.11 -6.31 -4.58
N ALA A 124 -5.32 -7.28 -3.71
CA ALA A 124 -4.84 -7.30 -2.33
C ALA A 124 -4.16 -8.63 -2.01
N ALA A 125 -3.16 -8.61 -1.15
CA ALA A 125 -2.71 -9.82 -0.48
C ALA A 125 -3.68 -10.13 0.67
N TRP A 126 -3.89 -11.40 0.96
CA TRP A 126 -4.69 -11.83 2.10
C TRP A 126 -3.96 -12.93 2.86
N TYR A 127 -4.29 -13.08 4.14
CA TYR A 127 -3.77 -14.15 4.97
C TYR A 127 -4.78 -14.56 6.02
N LEU A 128 -4.73 -15.83 6.41
CA LEU A 128 -5.46 -16.44 7.49
C LEU A 128 -4.45 -16.81 8.57
N ASP A 129 -4.58 -16.21 9.75
CA ASP A 129 -3.72 -16.56 10.89
C ASP A 129 -4.17 -17.85 11.60
N GLN A 130 -3.39 -18.30 12.58
CA GLN A 130 -3.69 -19.50 13.37
C GLN A 130 -4.97 -19.38 14.22
N LEU A 131 -5.47 -18.16 14.39
CA LEU A 131 -6.71 -17.88 15.11
C LEU A 131 -7.93 -17.86 14.16
N GLY A 132 -7.72 -18.18 12.88
CA GLY A 132 -8.77 -18.14 11.85
C GLY A 132 -9.17 -16.71 11.46
N ARG A 133 -8.34 -15.71 11.74
CA ARG A 133 -8.64 -14.31 11.39
C ARG A 133 -8.12 -14.00 10.00
N LEU A 134 -9.04 -13.54 9.14
CA LEU A 134 -8.74 -13.10 7.79
C LEU A 134 -8.23 -11.66 7.79
N GLY A 135 -6.98 -11.48 7.37
CA GLY A 135 -6.37 -10.18 7.10
C GLY A 135 -6.34 -9.87 5.61
N LEU A 136 -6.64 -8.63 5.25
CA LEU A 136 -6.50 -8.08 3.89
C LEU A 136 -5.44 -6.98 3.89
N ALA A 137 -4.50 -7.06 2.95
CA ALA A 137 -3.44 -6.10 2.71
C ALA A 137 -3.51 -5.60 1.26
N PRO A 138 -4.30 -4.54 0.99
CA PRO A 138 -4.37 -3.93 -0.33
C PRO A 138 -3.04 -3.36 -0.80
N LYS A 139 -2.77 -3.47 -2.12
CA LYS A 139 -1.58 -2.83 -2.72
C LYS A 139 -1.66 -1.29 -2.69
N LYS A 140 -2.88 -0.75 -2.73
CA LYS A 140 -3.15 0.69 -2.67
C LYS A 140 -3.51 1.08 -1.23
N GLN A 141 -2.79 2.04 -0.67
CA GLN A 141 -3.06 2.52 0.69
C GLN A 141 -4.42 3.23 0.74
N GLY A 142 -5.23 2.90 1.75
CA GLY A 142 -6.60 3.45 1.88
C GLY A 142 -7.63 2.82 0.95
N TYR A 143 -7.26 1.83 0.15
CA TYR A 143 -8.22 1.09 -0.66
C TYR A 143 -9.10 0.21 0.22
N LYS A 144 -10.41 0.38 0.07
CA LYS A 144 -11.43 -0.42 0.74
C LYS A 144 -12.28 -1.12 -0.34
N PRO A 145 -12.24 -2.45 -0.43
CA PRO A 145 -13.07 -3.19 -1.38
C PRO A 145 -14.55 -2.92 -1.12
N SER A 146 -15.39 -3.04 -2.15
CA SER A 146 -16.83 -2.85 -1.99
C SER A 146 -17.43 -3.94 -1.07
N PRO A 147 -18.56 -3.69 -0.38
CA PRO A 147 -19.19 -4.72 0.45
C PRO A 147 -19.57 -5.99 -0.33
N ALA A 148 -19.98 -5.84 -1.58
CA ALA A 148 -20.29 -6.97 -2.47
C ALA A 148 -19.03 -7.80 -2.80
N ASP A 149 -17.91 -7.12 -3.05
CA ASP A 149 -16.62 -7.78 -3.31
C ASP A 149 -16.09 -8.52 -2.09
N LEU A 150 -16.26 -7.95 -0.88
CA LEU A 150 -15.85 -8.62 0.35
C LEU A 150 -16.65 -9.90 0.61
N GLN A 151 -17.96 -9.88 0.35
CA GLN A 151 -18.80 -11.07 0.46
C GLN A 151 -18.41 -12.14 -0.57
N ALA A 152 -18.25 -11.74 -1.84
CA ALA A 152 -17.80 -12.64 -2.90
C ALA A 152 -16.43 -13.24 -2.60
N PHE A 153 -15.49 -12.41 -2.11
CA PHE A 153 -14.18 -12.86 -1.68
C PHE A 153 -14.23 -13.91 -0.57
N GLN A 154 -15.06 -13.69 0.46
CA GLN A 154 -15.17 -14.63 1.57
C GLN A 154 -15.73 -15.98 1.12
N VAL A 155 -16.75 -15.98 0.25
CA VAL A 155 -17.33 -17.21 -0.31
C VAL A 155 -16.31 -17.95 -1.18
N GLU A 156 -15.62 -17.24 -2.08
CA GLU A 156 -14.60 -17.84 -2.93
C GLU A 156 -13.43 -18.38 -2.11
N LEU A 157 -12.98 -17.63 -1.09
CA LEU A 157 -11.92 -18.08 -0.18
C LEU A 157 -12.31 -19.37 0.54
N GLN A 158 -13.51 -19.47 1.11
CA GLN A 158 -13.98 -20.68 1.77
C GLN A 158 -13.98 -21.87 0.80
N ASN A 159 -14.50 -21.68 -0.42
CA ASN A 159 -14.49 -22.73 -1.44
C ASN A 159 -13.07 -23.18 -1.81
N GLN A 160 -12.09 -22.27 -1.84
CA GLN A 160 -10.69 -22.63 -2.08
C GLN A 160 -10.10 -23.41 -0.90
N LEU A 161 -10.36 -22.98 0.33
CA LEU A 161 -9.91 -23.65 1.55
C LEU A 161 -10.47 -25.08 1.66
N ASP A 162 -11.77 -25.25 1.41
CA ASP A 162 -12.45 -26.55 1.43
C ASP A 162 -11.84 -27.51 0.40
N LYS A 163 -11.48 -27.00 -0.80
CA LYS A 163 -10.82 -27.81 -1.84
C LYS A 163 -9.42 -28.28 -1.44
N MET A 164 -8.72 -27.49 -0.63
CA MET A 164 -7.40 -27.82 -0.12
C MET A 164 -7.45 -28.67 1.17
N GLY A 165 -8.65 -28.88 1.74
CA GLY A 165 -8.86 -29.71 2.93
C GLY A 165 -8.52 -29.02 4.25
N PHE A 166 -8.61 -27.69 4.30
CA PHE A 166 -8.47 -26.89 5.54
C PHE A 166 -9.75 -26.83 6.37
#